data_AF-A0AB35U8M6-F1
#
_entry.id   AF-A0AB35U8M6-F1
#
_cell.length_a   1.000
_cell.length_b   1.000
_cell.length_c   1.000
_cell.angle_alpha   90.00
_cell.angle_beta   90.00
_cell.angle_gamma   90.00
#
_symmetry.space_group_name_H-M   'P 1'
#
loop_
_entity.id
_entity.type
_entity.pdbx_description
1 polymer ?
#
loop_
_entity_poly.entity_id
_entity_poly.type
_entity_poly.pdbx_seq_one_letter_code
_entity_poly.pdbx_strand_id
1 'polypeptide(L)'
;MGGISAIGAAHVAMGSVALVSGAVVLMVPKGTARHRRVGRIYAATILAINATALSMYDLTGRPNVFHVIALVNIATLAMGLLALRRWRRTREPGDLVTHQRRMAMNYVGLWMAFVTELLINPMMGISRFSDPRSHWPLMIALNLALFGAGGWLVRTRLTATSVPA
;
A
#
# COMPACT_ATOMS: atom_id res chain seq x y z
N MET A 1 -1.05 -23.77 20.88
CA MET A 1 -0.31 -22.82 20.01
C MET A 1 -0.99 -22.86 18.64
N GLY A 2 -1.85 -21.89 18.35
CA GLY A 2 -2.55 -21.84 17.06
C GLY A 2 -1.58 -21.39 15.98
N GLY A 3 -1.34 -22.24 14.97
CA GLY A 3 -0.52 -21.90 13.81
C GLY A 3 -1.17 -20.83 12.94
N ILE A 4 -0.39 -20.27 12.01
CA ILE A 4 -0.87 -19.24 11.09
C ILE A 4 -1.96 -19.85 10.19
N SER A 5 -3.11 -19.19 10.08
CA SER A 5 -4.17 -19.66 9.18
C SER A 5 -3.70 -19.62 7.73
N ALA A 6 -4.28 -20.46 6.85
CA ALA A 6 -3.94 -20.44 5.43
C ALA A 6 -4.14 -19.03 4.79
N ILE A 7 -5.16 -18.30 5.24
CA ILE A 7 -5.44 -16.93 4.82
C ILE A 7 -4.36 -15.97 5.33
N GLY A 8 -3.95 -16.09 6.60
CA GLY A 8 -2.85 -15.31 7.17
C GLY A 8 -1.52 -15.56 6.45
N ALA A 9 -1.23 -16.83 6.13
CA ALA A 9 -0.06 -17.21 5.33
C ALA A 9 -0.06 -16.55 3.95
N ALA A 10 -1.20 -16.64 3.26
CA ALA A 10 -1.38 -16.02 1.96
C ALA A 10 -1.26 -14.49 2.04
N HIS A 11 -1.82 -13.87 3.08
CA HIS A 11 -1.71 -12.43 3.32
C HIS A 11 -0.26 -11.97 3.46
N VAL A 12 0.53 -12.64 4.32
CA VAL A 12 1.95 -12.32 4.51
C VAL A 12 2.76 -12.55 3.24
N ALA A 13 2.51 -13.65 2.52
CA ALA A 13 3.19 -13.94 1.25
C ALA A 13 2.89 -12.86 0.19
N MET A 14 1.62 -12.48 0.02
CA MET A 14 1.22 -11.43 -0.90
C MET A 14 1.77 -10.06 -0.47
N GLY A 15 1.77 -9.73 0.82
CA GLY A 15 2.40 -8.51 1.33
C GLY A 15 3.89 -8.42 1.02
N SER A 16 4.62 -9.52 1.18
CA SER A 16 6.04 -9.59 0.83
C SER A 16 6.26 -9.33 -0.67
N VAL A 17 5.48 -9.98 -1.54
CA VAL A 17 5.54 -9.75 -2.99
C VAL A 17 5.17 -8.31 -3.35
N ALA A 18 4.17 -7.72 -2.69
CA ALA A 18 3.74 -6.34 -2.94
C ALA A 18 4.84 -5.34 -2.54
N LEU A 19 5.53 -5.56 -1.41
CA LEU A 19 6.63 -4.71 -0.95
C LEU A 19 7.78 -4.70 -1.96
N VAL A 20 8.20 -5.89 -2.41
CA VAL A 20 9.30 -6.04 -3.37
C VAL A 20 8.91 -5.48 -4.73
N SER A 21 7.76 -5.89 -5.27
CA SER A 21 7.33 -5.44 -6.61
C SER A 21 7.05 -3.94 -6.64
N GLY A 22 6.50 -3.35 -5.59
CA GLY A 22 6.31 -1.91 -5.47
C GLY A 22 7.63 -1.13 -5.45
N ALA A 23 8.63 -1.61 -4.69
CA ALA A 23 9.98 -1.03 -4.71
C ALA A 23 10.57 -1.05 -6.13
N VAL A 24 10.49 -2.20 -6.81
CA VAL A 24 10.98 -2.34 -8.18
C VAL A 24 10.24 -1.40 -9.13
N VAL A 25 8.92 -1.24 -9.03
CA VAL A 25 8.13 -0.28 -9.85
C VAL A 25 8.61 1.16 -9.66
N LEU A 26 8.99 1.53 -8.43
CA LEU A 26 9.52 2.86 -8.12
C LEU A 26 10.96 3.06 -8.59
N MET A 27 11.79 2.02 -8.66
CA MET A 27 13.18 2.12 -9.10
C MET A 27 13.36 2.07 -10.61
N VAL A 28 12.54 1.29 -11.34
CA VAL A 28 12.72 1.13 -12.79
C VAL A 28 12.28 2.38 -13.58
N PRO A 29 12.89 2.65 -14.75
CA PRO A 29 12.45 3.74 -15.62
C PRO A 29 10.98 3.62 -16.02
N LYS A 30 10.23 4.71 -15.85
CA LYS A 30 8.77 4.73 -16.02
C LYS A 30 8.39 4.52 -17.48
N GLY A 31 7.22 3.91 -17.70
CA GLY A 31 6.69 3.66 -19.05
C GLY A 31 7.36 2.51 -19.81
N THR A 32 8.51 1.98 -19.39
CA THR A 32 9.20 0.83 -20.04
C THR A 32 8.40 -0.47 -19.98
N ALA A 33 8.74 -1.45 -20.82
CA ALA A 33 8.12 -2.78 -20.78
C ALA A 33 8.29 -3.44 -19.40
N ARG A 34 9.46 -3.29 -18.77
CA ARG A 34 9.74 -3.77 -17.41
C ARG A 34 8.83 -3.09 -16.38
N HIS A 35 8.72 -1.77 -16.41
CA HIS A 35 7.81 -1.03 -15.52
C HIS A 35 6.36 -1.52 -15.65
N ARG A 36 5.87 -1.71 -16.89
CA ARG A 36 4.50 -2.20 -17.13
C ARG A 36 4.29 -3.63 -16.62
N ARG A 37 5.27 -4.53 -16.83
CA ARG A 37 5.17 -5.93 -16.36
C ARG A 37 5.14 -6.00 -14.84
N VAL A 38 6.10 -5.37 -14.17
CA VAL A 38 6.18 -5.37 -12.71
C VAL A 38 4.99 -4.61 -12.10
N GLY A 39 4.54 -3.50 -12.71
CA GLY A 39 3.36 -2.76 -12.27
C GLY A 39 2.06 -3.58 -12.30
N ARG A 40 1.90 -4.50 -13.26
CA ARG A 40 0.77 -5.44 -13.28
C ARG A 40 0.87 -6.48 -12.17
N ILE A 41 2.07 -7.01 -11.92
CA ILE A 41 2.32 -7.94 -10.81
C ILE A 41 1.96 -7.23 -9.50
N TYR A 42 2.52 -6.05 -9.26
CA TYR A 42 2.22 -5.24 -8.07
C TYR A 42 0.71 -4.99 -7.91
N ALA A 43 0.02 -4.53 -8.96
CA ALA A 43 -1.42 -4.28 -8.89
C ALA A 43 -2.23 -5.55 -8.57
N ALA A 44 -1.90 -6.68 -9.20
CA ALA A 44 -2.56 -7.95 -8.91
C ALA A 44 -2.31 -8.41 -7.47
N THR A 45 -1.08 -8.25 -6.97
CA THR A 45 -0.72 -8.58 -5.60
C THR A 45 -1.41 -7.67 -4.59
N ILE A 46 -1.55 -6.37 -4.88
CA ILE A 46 -2.34 -5.44 -4.05
C ILE A 46 -3.81 -5.88 -3.98
N LEU A 47 -4.41 -6.34 -5.07
CA LEU A 47 -5.77 -6.88 -5.00
C LEU A 47 -5.83 -8.15 -4.14
N ALA A 48 -4.88 -9.07 -4.30
CA ALA A 48 -4.82 -10.32 -3.55
C ALA A 48 -4.63 -10.10 -2.04
N ILE A 49 -3.69 -9.24 -1.62
CA ILE A 49 -3.43 -8.96 -0.20
C ILE A 49 -4.62 -8.24 0.46
N ASN A 50 -5.30 -7.33 -0.25
CA ASN A 50 -6.47 -6.67 0.33
C ASN A 50 -7.68 -7.61 0.37
N ALA A 51 -7.83 -8.55 -0.58
CA ALA A 51 -8.87 -9.57 -0.52
C ALA A 51 -8.69 -10.51 0.69
N THR A 52 -7.46 -10.93 0.99
CA THR A 52 -7.19 -11.69 2.21
C THR A 52 -7.44 -10.85 3.46
N ALA A 53 -7.02 -9.58 3.48
CA ALA A 53 -7.29 -8.67 4.60
C ALA A 53 -8.80 -8.52 4.89
N LEU A 54 -9.61 -8.35 3.86
CA LEU A 54 -11.07 -8.21 3.96
C LEU A 54 -11.78 -9.51 4.39
N SER A 55 -11.06 -10.64 4.36
CA SER A 55 -11.56 -11.94 4.80
C SER A 55 -11.14 -12.29 6.24
N MET A 56 -10.34 -11.44 6.90
CA MET A 56 -9.80 -11.69 8.23
C MET A 56 -10.60 -10.95 9.30
N TYR A 57 -11.24 -11.72 10.19
CA TYR A 57 -12.08 -11.20 11.27
C TYR A 57 -11.51 -11.45 12.66
N ASP A 58 -10.31 -12.03 12.76
CA ASP A 58 -9.73 -12.57 14.00
C ASP A 58 -9.61 -11.55 15.14
N LEU A 59 -9.48 -10.25 14.82
CA LEU A 59 -9.31 -9.20 15.84
C LEU A 59 -10.61 -8.82 16.57
N THR A 60 -11.74 -8.80 15.87
CA THR A 60 -13.00 -8.20 16.37
C THR A 60 -14.24 -9.06 16.11
N GLY A 61 -14.11 -10.16 15.37
CA GLY A 61 -15.23 -10.98 14.89
C GLY A 61 -16.18 -10.28 13.91
N ARG A 62 -15.88 -9.03 13.53
CA ARG A 62 -16.72 -8.12 12.72
C ARG A 62 -15.82 -7.19 11.90
N PRO A 63 -16.30 -6.57 10.80
CA PRO A 63 -15.53 -5.57 10.07
C PRO A 63 -14.98 -4.48 10.99
N ASN A 64 -13.73 -4.08 10.76
CA ASN A 64 -13.01 -3.13 11.60
C ASN A 64 -12.20 -2.13 10.76
N VAL A 65 -11.43 -1.27 11.42
CA VAL A 65 -10.63 -0.23 10.76
C VAL A 65 -9.68 -0.77 9.68
N PHE A 66 -9.14 -1.99 9.84
CA PHE A 66 -8.24 -2.59 8.85
C PHE A 66 -8.98 -2.95 7.55
N HIS A 67 -10.27 -3.27 7.61
CA HIS A 67 -11.10 -3.48 6.42
C HIS A 67 -11.30 -2.15 5.67
N VAL A 68 -11.54 -1.07 6.40
CA VAL A 68 -11.66 0.28 5.81
C VAL A 68 -10.36 0.69 5.14
N ILE A 69 -9.21 0.44 5.79
CA ILE A 69 -7.89 0.72 5.21
C ILE A 69 -7.66 -0.10 3.95
N ALA A 70 -8.04 -1.38 3.93
CA ALA A 70 -7.94 -2.23 2.74
C ALA A 70 -8.78 -1.68 1.57
N LEU A 71 -10.00 -1.21 1.85
CA LEU A 71 -10.85 -0.56 0.84
C LEU A 71 -10.25 0.75 0.32
N VAL A 72 -9.70 1.59 1.19
CA VAL A 72 -8.98 2.82 0.80
C VAL A 72 -7.77 2.48 -0.08
N ASN A 73 -7.06 1.40 0.23
CA ASN A 73 -5.92 0.94 -0.55
C ASN A 73 -6.33 0.51 -1.96
N ILE A 74 -7.42 -0.28 -2.08
CA ILE A 74 -8.01 -0.66 -3.38
C ILE A 74 -8.49 0.57 -4.15
N ALA A 75 -9.18 1.50 -3.50
CA ALA A 75 -9.65 2.73 -4.12
C ALA A 75 -8.49 3.59 -4.66
N THR A 76 -7.38 3.65 -3.91
CA THR A 76 -6.18 4.39 -4.32
C THR A 76 -5.52 3.74 -5.54
N LEU A 77 -5.40 2.41 -5.56
CA LEU A 77 -4.94 1.67 -6.74
C LEU A 77 -5.86 1.94 -7.94
N ALA A 78 -7.17 1.84 -7.76
CA ALA A 78 -8.15 2.06 -8.81
C ALA A 78 -8.03 3.47 -9.40
N MET A 79 -7.93 4.51 -8.56
CA MET A 79 -7.72 5.89 -9.01
C MET A 79 -6.45 6.01 -9.87
N GLY A 80 -5.35 5.37 -9.46
CA GLY A 80 -4.09 5.38 -10.22
C GLY A 80 -4.20 4.68 -11.57
N LEU A 81 -4.86 3.53 -11.64
CA LEU A 81 -5.07 2.80 -12.88
C LEU A 81 -6.06 3.49 -13.83
N LEU A 82 -7.13 4.09 -13.28
CA LEU A 82 -8.09 4.88 -14.05
C LEU A 82 -7.46 6.16 -14.62
N ALA A 83 -6.58 6.82 -13.87
CA ALA A 83 -5.81 7.95 -14.38
C ALA A 83 -4.90 7.54 -15.55
N LEU A 84 -4.20 6.40 -15.44
CA LEU A 84 -3.41 5.87 -16.57
C LEU A 84 -4.28 5.55 -17.80
N ARG A 85 -5.47 4.98 -17.60
CA ARG A 85 -6.42 4.70 -18.69
C ARG A 85 -6.89 5.99 -19.37
N ARG A 86 -7.19 7.04 -18.60
CA ARG A 86 -7.56 8.36 -19.12
C ARG A 86 -6.42 8.99 -19.90
N TRP A 87 -5.22 9.05 -19.33
CA TRP A 87 -4.01 9.53 -20.02
C TRP A 87 -3.75 8.81 -21.35
N ARG A 88 -3.96 7.48 -21.42
CA ARG A 88 -3.80 6.75 -22.69
C ARG A 88 -4.75 7.19 -23.80
N ARG A 89 -5.93 7.72 -23.43
CA ARG A 89 -6.94 8.22 -24.36
C ARG A 89 -6.75 9.71 -24.69
N THR A 90 -6.53 10.53 -23.67
CA THR A 90 -6.55 12.00 -23.78
C THR A 90 -5.15 12.60 -23.94
N ARG A 91 -4.11 11.87 -23.52
CA ARG A 91 -2.72 12.37 -23.37
C ARG A 91 -2.58 13.54 -22.40
N GLU A 92 -3.60 13.84 -21.59
CA GLU A 92 -3.57 14.91 -20.59
C GLU A 92 -2.47 14.68 -19.55
N PRO A 93 -1.47 15.59 -19.43
CA PRO A 93 -0.34 15.39 -18.52
C PRO A 93 -0.76 15.22 -17.05
N GLY A 94 -1.84 15.90 -16.64
CA GLY A 94 -2.40 15.79 -15.29
C GLY A 94 -2.85 14.38 -14.91
N ASP A 95 -3.34 13.60 -15.87
CA ASP A 95 -3.73 12.21 -15.63
C ASP A 95 -2.51 11.30 -15.41
N LEU A 96 -1.39 11.56 -16.10
CA LEU A 96 -0.15 10.82 -15.88
C LEU A 96 0.45 11.14 -14.50
N VAL A 97 0.45 12.42 -14.12
CA VAL A 97 0.87 12.85 -12.77
C VAL A 97 -0.04 12.21 -11.71
N THR A 98 -1.35 12.13 -11.98
CA THR A 98 -2.30 11.47 -11.08
C THR A 98 -2.01 9.98 -10.95
N HIS A 99 -1.72 9.27 -12.05
CA HIS A 99 -1.29 7.88 -12.00
C HIS A 99 -0.07 7.71 -11.09
N GLN A 100 0.97 8.52 -11.30
CA GLN A 100 2.20 8.45 -10.51
C GLN A 100 1.95 8.72 -9.02
N ARG A 101 1.21 9.79 -8.69
CA ARG A 101 0.86 10.15 -7.31
C ARG A 101 0.10 9.03 -6.61
N ARG A 102 -0.94 8.51 -7.25
CA ARG A 102 -1.80 7.48 -6.64
C ARG A 102 -1.08 6.15 -6.50
N MET A 103 -0.28 5.73 -7.48
CA MET A 103 0.54 4.52 -7.36
C MET A 103 1.58 4.65 -6.24
N ALA A 104 2.22 5.81 -6.10
CA ALA A 104 3.20 6.01 -5.03
C ALA A 104 2.54 6.08 -3.64
N MET A 105 1.38 6.77 -3.51
CA MET A 105 0.63 6.79 -2.26
C MET A 105 0.03 5.42 -1.89
N ASN A 106 -0.35 4.60 -2.87
CA ASN A 106 -0.74 3.20 -2.65
C ASN A 106 0.41 2.39 -2.02
N TYR A 107 1.64 2.63 -2.46
CA TYR A 107 2.82 2.00 -1.87
C TYR A 107 3.18 2.54 -0.48
N VAL A 108 2.97 3.84 -0.22
CA VAL A 108 3.08 4.41 1.14
C VAL A 108 2.09 3.73 2.08
N GLY A 109 0.84 3.53 1.66
CA GLY A 109 -0.16 2.79 2.45
C GLY A 109 0.25 1.35 2.76
N LEU A 110 0.95 0.68 1.85
CA LEU A 110 1.51 -0.65 2.10
C LEU A 110 2.61 -0.62 3.18
N TRP A 111 3.51 0.35 3.14
CA TRP A 111 4.52 0.54 4.18
C TRP A 111 3.92 0.89 5.54
N MET A 112 2.88 1.74 5.56
CA MET A 112 2.12 2.05 6.76
C MET A 112 1.56 0.79 7.43
N ALA A 113 0.93 -0.08 6.66
CA ALA A 113 0.42 -1.36 7.16
C ALA A 113 1.56 -2.26 7.66
N PHE A 114 2.62 -2.43 6.87
CA PHE A 114 3.76 -3.29 7.23
C PHE A 114 4.47 -2.84 8.52
N VAL A 115 4.76 -1.54 8.65
CA VAL A 115 5.46 -1.02 9.84
C VAL A 115 4.55 -1.11 11.07
N THR A 116 3.24 -0.89 10.93
CA THR A 116 2.27 -1.10 12.01
C THR A 116 2.25 -2.56 12.45
N GLU A 117 2.20 -3.49 11.50
CA GLU A 117 2.22 -4.92 11.77
C GLU A 117 3.51 -5.36 12.48
N LEU A 118 4.65 -4.81 12.07
CA LEU A 118 5.96 -5.17 12.63
C LEU A 118 6.19 -4.58 14.03
N LEU A 119 5.80 -3.32 14.25
CA LEU A 119 6.20 -2.55 15.44
C LEU A 119 5.10 -2.47 16.50
N ILE A 120 3.84 -2.64 16.12
CA ILE A 120 2.70 -2.32 16.99
C ILE A 120 1.75 -3.52 17.16
N ASN A 121 1.67 -4.45 16.19
CA ASN A 121 0.77 -5.59 16.34
C ASN A 121 1.26 -6.56 17.43
N PRO A 122 0.57 -6.66 18.58
CA PRO A 122 0.97 -7.56 19.66
C PRO A 122 0.85 -9.04 19.25
N MET A 123 -0.01 -9.36 18.28
CA MET A 123 -0.24 -10.74 17.82
C MET A 123 0.96 -11.34 17.10
N MET A 124 1.82 -10.51 16.50
CA MET A 124 3.06 -10.96 15.87
C MET A 124 4.15 -11.32 16.90
N GLY A 125 4.00 -10.89 18.16
CA GLY A 125 4.97 -11.17 19.23
C GLY A 125 6.34 -10.47 19.05
N ILE A 126 6.49 -9.61 18.05
CA ILE A 126 7.73 -8.84 17.77
C ILE A 126 7.72 -7.50 18.52
N SER A 127 6.54 -6.87 18.64
CA SER A 127 6.42 -5.55 19.25
C SER A 127 6.56 -5.61 20.78
N ARG A 128 7.44 -4.78 21.34
CA ARG A 128 7.48 -4.51 22.79
C ARG A 128 6.39 -3.53 23.25
N PHE A 129 5.67 -2.92 22.30
CA PHE A 129 4.60 -1.93 22.52
C PHE A 129 3.22 -2.58 22.56
N SER A 130 3.05 -3.63 23.37
CA SER A 130 1.80 -4.38 23.49
C SER A 130 0.82 -3.83 24.53
N ASP A 131 1.18 -2.78 25.28
CA ASP A 131 0.28 -2.14 26.24
C ASP A 131 -0.93 -1.50 25.51
N PRO A 132 -2.16 -1.99 25.75
CA PRO A 132 -3.37 -1.49 25.09
C PRO A 132 -3.59 0.02 25.22
N ARG A 133 -3.12 0.65 26.31
CA ARG A 133 -3.27 2.10 26.54
C ARG A 133 -2.40 2.93 25.59
N SER A 134 -1.25 2.39 25.19
CA SER A 134 -0.31 3.04 24.29
C SER A 134 -0.52 2.67 22.82
N HIS A 135 -1.14 1.52 22.56
CA HIS A 135 -1.26 0.91 21.23
C HIS A 135 -1.95 1.83 20.21
N TRP A 136 -3.17 2.30 20.50
CA TRP A 136 -3.95 3.09 19.54
C TRP A 136 -3.35 4.48 19.27
N PRO A 137 -2.95 5.29 20.28
CA PRO A 137 -2.30 6.57 20.03
C PRO A 137 -0.99 6.43 19.26
N LEU A 138 -0.16 5.42 19.59
CA LEU A 138 1.11 5.18 18.90
C LEU A 138 0.89 4.78 17.44
N MET A 139 -0.08 3.90 17.18
CA MET A 139 -0.45 3.51 15.81
C MET A 139 -0.90 4.71 14.99
N ILE A 140 -1.77 5.55 15.55
CA ILE A 140 -2.24 6.76 14.86
C ILE A 140 -1.07 7.70 14.58
N ALA A 141 -0.25 8.00 15.58
CA ALA A 141 0.90 8.89 15.44
C ALA A 141 1.90 8.38 14.39
N LEU A 142 2.24 7.09 14.43
CA LEU A 142 3.11 6.45 13.45
C LEU A 142 2.54 6.54 12.03
N ASN A 143 1.27 6.20 11.86
CA ASN A 143 0.63 6.22 10.54
C ASN A 143 0.51 7.64 9.97
N LEU A 144 0.22 8.64 10.81
CA LEU A 144 0.22 10.05 10.40
C LEU A 144 1.62 10.50 9.98
N ALA A 145 2.66 10.11 10.73
CA ALA A 145 4.04 10.43 10.40
C ALA A 145 4.46 9.78 9.07
N LEU A 146 4.16 8.49 8.88
CA LEU A 146 4.46 7.76 7.63
C LEU A 146 3.67 8.33 6.44
N PHE A 147 2.40 8.67 6.62
CA PHE A 147 1.59 9.29 5.57
C PHE A 147 2.12 10.68 5.20
N GLY A 148 2.48 11.50 6.20
CA GLY A 148 3.04 12.82 5.99
C GLY A 148 4.39 12.78 5.28
N ALA A 149 5.33 11.96 5.78
CA ALA A 149 6.65 11.78 5.19
C ALA A 149 6.57 11.19 3.77
N GLY A 150 5.75 10.15 3.58
CA GLY A 150 5.51 9.54 2.28
C GLY A 150 4.86 10.52 1.30
N GLY A 151 3.84 11.26 1.74
CA GLY A 151 3.19 12.28 0.93
C GLY A 151 4.13 13.42 0.53
N TRP A 152 4.98 13.87 1.44
CA TRP A 152 6.02 14.85 1.16
C TRP A 152 7.02 14.33 0.12
N LEU A 153 7.52 13.10 0.28
CA LEU A 153 8.44 12.47 -0.66
C LEU A 153 7.82 12.33 -2.05
N VAL A 154 6.55 11.92 -2.12
CA VAL A 154 5.82 11.77 -3.38
C VAL A 154 5.72 13.11 -4.11
N ARG A 155 5.33 14.17 -3.40
CA ARG A 155 5.18 15.51 -3.99
C ARG A 155 6.50 16.11 -4.47
N THR A 156 7.57 15.94 -3.69
CA THR A 156 8.85 16.63 -3.93
C THR A 156 9.80 15.86 -4.86
N ARG A 157 9.77 14.52 -4.83
CA ARG A 157 10.76 13.69 -5.54
C ARG A 157 10.17 12.83 -6.66
N LEU A 158 8.90 12.42 -6.57
CA LEU A 158 8.33 11.42 -7.48
C LEU A 158 7.42 12.01 -8.57
N THR A 159 6.99 13.27 -8.45
CA THR A 159 6.05 13.90 -9.41
C THR A 159 6.65 15.00 -10.28
N ALA A 160 7.97 15.20 -10.23
CA ALA A 160 8.63 16.33 -10.85
C ALA A 160 9.36 16.02 -12.19
N THR A 161 9.30 14.78 -12.71
CA THR A 161 10.27 14.34 -13.74
C THR A 161 9.70 13.73 -15.01
N SER A 162 8.46 13.98 -15.42
CA SER A 162 7.92 13.31 -16.63
C SER A 162 6.99 14.11 -17.54
N VAL A 163 6.96 15.42 -17.45
CA VAL A 163 6.26 16.27 -18.43
C VAL A 163 7.28 17.31 -18.89
N PRO A 164 7.74 17.27 -20.16
CA PRO A 164 8.48 18.39 -20.73
C PRO A 164 7.62 19.65 -20.63
N ALA A 165 8.22 20.77 -20.24
CA ALA A 165 7.61 22.09 -20.34
C ALA A 165 7.23 22.40 -21.80
#